data_AF-A0A258E0T8-F1
#
_entry.id   AF-A0A258E0T8-F1
#
_cell.length_a   1.000
_cell.length_b   1.000
_cell.length_c   1.000
_cell.angle_alpha   90.00
_cell.angle_beta   90.00
_cell.angle_gamma   90.00
#
_symmetry.space_group_name_H-M   'P 1'
#
loop_
_entity.id
_entity.type
_entity.pdbx_description
1 polymer ?
#
loop_
_entity_poly.entity_id
_entity_poly.type
_entity_poly.pdbx_seq_one_letter_code
_entity_poly.pdbx_strand_id
1 'polypeptide(L)' 'MRYSILALALASSLVSANAAFAQQSDLATYCKADIERLCKGVPPGDGRLMACLKAHSKQMSVGCAQALQKMKTSM' A
#
# COMPACT_ATOMS: atom_id res chain seq x y z
N MET A 1 -10.81 -29.29 -43.75
CA MET A 1 -10.56 -27.84 -43.57
C MET A 1 -11.39 -27.35 -42.40
N ARG A 2 -10.91 -27.04 -41.21
CA ARG A 2 -9.58 -26.90 -40.60
C ARG A 2 -9.92 -27.21 -39.14
N TYR A 3 -9.64 -28.39 -38.58
CA TYR A 3 -8.36 -28.71 -37.94
C TYR A 3 -7.64 -27.54 -37.20
N SER A 4 -8.35 -26.44 -36.96
CA SER A 4 -8.01 -25.30 -36.09
C SER A 4 -8.98 -25.22 -34.91
N ILE A 5 -10.00 -26.09 -34.86
CA ILE A 5 -10.85 -26.29 -33.68
C ILE A 5 -10.09 -27.04 -32.56
N LEU A 6 -8.86 -27.55 -32.77
CA LEU A 6 -8.25 -28.53 -31.84
C LEU A 6 -6.78 -28.29 -31.40
N ALA A 7 -6.16 -27.11 -31.61
CA ALA A 7 -4.70 -26.99 -31.39
C ALA A 7 -4.15 -25.77 -30.60
N LEU A 8 -4.96 -24.90 -29.99
CA LEU A 8 -4.43 -23.93 -29.02
C LEU A 8 -5.34 -23.83 -27.78
N ALA A 9 -5.59 -24.98 -27.19
CA ALA A 9 -5.88 -25.14 -25.76
C ALA A 9 -4.58 -25.04 -24.93
N LEU A 10 -3.68 -24.09 -25.25
CA LEU A 10 -2.33 -23.97 -24.68
C LEU A 10 -1.90 -22.50 -24.54
N ALA A 11 -2.53 -21.76 -23.62
CA ALA A 11 -1.88 -20.72 -22.81
C ALA A 11 -2.82 -20.28 -21.67
N SER A 12 -3.33 -21.25 -20.92
CA SER A 12 -3.93 -21.04 -19.62
C SER A 12 -2.81 -20.74 -18.61
N SER A 13 -2.39 -19.47 -18.49
CA SER A 13 -1.56 -18.85 -17.41
C SER A 13 -0.94 -17.57 -18.00
N LEU A 14 -1.11 -16.34 -17.48
CA LEU A 14 -1.00 -15.86 -16.11
C LEU A 14 -1.99 -14.70 -15.89
N VAL A 15 -3.08 -14.95 -15.17
CA VAL A 15 -3.87 -13.90 -14.52
C VAL A 15 -3.18 -13.55 -13.20
N SER A 16 -3.03 -12.25 -12.93
CA SER A 16 -2.69 -11.61 -11.63
C SER A 16 -1.23 -11.22 -11.38
N ALA A 17 -0.86 -10.03 -11.84
CA ALA A 17 0.08 -9.14 -11.17
C ALA A 17 -0.37 -7.72 -11.55
N ASN A 18 -0.96 -6.88 -10.70
CA ASN A 18 -0.67 -6.61 -9.30
C ASN A 18 -1.91 -6.01 -8.63
N ALA A 19 -2.38 -6.62 -7.54
CA ALA A 19 -3.11 -5.89 -6.52
C ALA A 19 -2.11 -5.04 -5.70
N ALA A 20 -1.58 -3.95 -6.28
CA ALA A 20 -0.58 -3.11 -5.61
C ALA A 20 -0.99 -1.64 -5.43
N PHE A 21 -2.24 -1.26 -5.66
CA PHE A 21 -2.72 0.11 -5.42
C PHE A 21 -3.75 0.25 -4.30
N ALA A 22 -4.12 -0.85 -3.61
CA ALA A 22 -5.06 -0.78 -2.48
C ALA A 22 -4.40 -0.45 -1.12
N GLN A 23 -3.07 -0.56 -0.99
CA GLN A 23 -2.41 -0.41 0.32
C GLN A 23 -2.08 1.05 0.68
N GLN A 24 -1.97 1.95 -0.30
CA GLN A 24 -1.55 3.35 -0.05
C GLN A 24 -2.61 4.14 0.74
N SER A 25 -3.88 3.72 0.73
CA SER A 25 -4.99 4.40 1.41
C SER A 25 -5.05 4.17 2.91
N ASP A 26 -4.44 3.09 3.42
CA ASP A 26 -4.54 2.74 4.84
C ASP A 26 -3.80 3.76 5.72
N LEU A 27 -2.64 4.26 5.29
CA LEU A 27 -1.93 5.31 6.03
C LEU A 27 -2.72 6.61 6.10
N ALA A 28 -3.26 7.06 4.98
CA ALA A 28 -4.03 8.30 4.94
C ALA A 28 -5.30 8.18 5.80
N THR A 29 -5.81 6.97 6.00
CA THR A 29 -7.01 6.69 6.81
C THR A 29 -6.67 6.54 8.28
N TYR A 30 -5.74 5.64 8.63
CA TYR A 30 -5.40 5.30 10.02
C TYR A 30 -4.44 6.30 10.66
N CYS A 31 -3.58 6.95 9.89
CA CYS A 31 -2.62 7.94 10.38
C CYS A 31 -3.09 9.38 10.19
N LYS A 32 -4.31 9.65 9.71
CA LYS A 32 -4.77 11.02 9.42
C LYS A 32 -4.60 11.96 10.62
N ALA A 33 -5.14 11.57 11.77
CA ALA A 33 -5.09 12.37 12.99
C ALA A 33 -3.64 12.58 13.48
N ASP A 34 -2.79 11.56 13.31
CA ASP A 34 -1.38 11.67 13.65
C ASP A 34 -0.61 12.54 12.66
N ILE A 35 -0.94 12.51 11.36
CA ILE A 35 -0.37 13.39 10.35
C ILE A 35 -0.75 14.85 10.65
N GLU A 36 -2.01 15.12 10.99
CA GLU A 36 -2.49 16.46 11.31
C GLU A 36 -1.87 17.01 12.60
N ARG A 37 -1.62 16.16 13.59
CA ARG A 37 -1.07 16.55 14.89
C ARG A 37 0.46 16.59 14.94
N LEU A 38 1.12 15.60 14.35
CA LEU A 38 2.58 15.39 14.44
C LEU A 38 3.33 15.88 13.20
N CYS A 39 2.70 15.80 12.02
CA CYS A 39 3.32 16.09 10.73
C CYS A 39 2.70 17.32 10.03
N LYS A 40 2.15 18.25 10.81
CA LYS A 40 1.53 19.46 10.28
C LYS A 40 2.52 20.25 9.43
N GLY A 41 2.18 20.48 8.17
CA GLY A 41 3.04 21.19 7.21
C GLY A 41 4.01 20.31 6.43
N VAL A 42 4.04 18.99 6.66
CA VAL A 42 4.76 18.06 5.79
C VAL A 42 3.93 17.86 4.51
N PRO A 43 4.47 18.23 3.33
CA PRO A 43 3.71 18.05 2.10
C PRO A 43 3.55 16.54 1.81
N PRO A 44 2.43 16.12 1.21
CA PRO A 44 2.26 14.74 0.76
C PRO A 44 3.22 14.42 -0.40
N GLY A 45 3.47 13.13 -0.63
CA GLY A 45 4.39 12.65 -1.67
C GLY A 45 5.77 12.23 -1.16
N ASP A 46 6.52 11.53 -2.00
CA ASP A 46 7.91 11.08 -1.80
C ASP A 46 8.20 10.35 -0.47
N GLY A 47 7.18 9.77 0.17
CA GLY A 47 7.34 9.14 1.48
C GLY A 47 7.67 10.12 2.63
N ARG A 48 7.54 11.44 2.43
CA ARG A 48 7.85 12.45 3.48
C ARG A 48 6.99 12.26 4.73
N LEU A 49 5.70 11.97 4.54
CA LEU A 49 4.80 11.65 5.65
C LEU A 49 5.20 10.37 6.39
N MET A 50 5.75 9.37 5.68
CA MET A 50 6.25 8.15 6.32
C MET A 50 7.49 8.41 7.17
N ALA A 51 8.41 9.24 6.66
CA ALA A 51 9.58 9.64 7.42
C ALA A 51 9.19 10.40 8.69
N CYS A 52 8.26 11.35 8.58
CA CYS A 52 7.75 12.09 9.73
C CYS A 52 7.08 11.18 10.76
N LEU A 53 6.14 10.34 10.33
CA LEU A 53 5.47 9.40 11.23
C LEU A 53 6.48 8.44 11.89
N LYS A 54 7.48 7.95 11.16
CA LYS A 54 8.54 7.10 11.73
C LYS A 54 9.36 7.84 12.80
N ALA A 55 9.69 9.11 12.58
CA ALA A 55 10.37 9.94 13.57
C ALA A 55 9.52 10.14 14.84
N HIS A 56 8.20 10.24 14.67
CA HIS A 56 7.23 10.36 15.76
C HIS A 56 6.57 9.02 16.16
N SER A 57 7.21 7.89 15.89
CA SER A 57 6.65 6.55 16.14
C SER A 57 6.30 6.25 17.61
N LYS A 58 6.93 6.97 18.55
CA LYS A 58 6.59 6.88 19.98
C LYS A 58 5.39 7.73 20.39
N GLN A 59 5.01 8.70 19.57
CA GLN A 59 3.97 9.69 19.84
C GLN A 59 2.71 9.47 18.98
N MET A 60 2.78 8.62 17.95
CA MET A 60 1.64 8.25 17.11
C MET A 60 0.64 7.36 17.86
N SER A 61 -0.60 7.34 17.40
CA SER A 61 -1.63 6.44 17.91
C SER A 61 -1.30 4.97 17.62
N VAL A 62 -1.85 4.08 18.45
CA VAL A 62 -1.73 2.63 18.26
C VAL A 62 -2.26 2.19 16.90
N GLY A 63 -3.36 2.82 16.43
CA GLY A 63 -3.95 2.53 15.12
C GLY A 63 -3.00 2.83 13.96
N CYS A 64 -2.34 4.00 13.98
CA CYS A 64 -1.35 4.35 12.97
C CYS A 64 -0.12 3.44 13.03
N ALA A 65 0.37 3.10 14.23
CA ALA A 65 1.51 2.19 14.40
C ALA A 65 1.23 0.80 13.81
N GLN A 66 0.04 0.26 14.07
CA GLN A 66 -0.39 -1.02 13.51
C GLN A 66 -0.54 -0.98 11.99
N ALA A 67 -1.12 0.08 11.44
CA ALA A 67 -1.21 0.27 9.99
C ALA A 67 0.19 0.32 9.34
N LEU A 68 1.12 1.07 9.94
CA LEU A 68 2.51 1.17 9.47
C LEU A 68 3.23 -0.19 9.51
N GLN A 69 2.99 -0.98 10.55
CA GLN A 69 3.52 -2.35 10.67
C GLN A 69 2.96 -3.28 9.60
N LYS A 70 1.63 -3.30 9.40
CA LYS A 70 0.97 -4.15 8.39
C LYS A 70 1.47 -3.90 6.98
N MET A 71 1.74 -2.64 6.64
CA MET A 71 2.35 -2.32 5.35
C MET A 71 3.78 -2.82 5.23
N LYS A 72 4.60 -2.69 6.30
CA LYS A 72 6.00 -3.16 6.29
C LYS A 72 6.10 -4.66 6.01
N THR A 73 5.12 -5.44 6.47
CA THR A 73 5.07 -6.90 6.24
C THR A 73 4.56 -7.30 4.85
N SER A 74 4.02 -6.34 4.09
CA SER A 74 3.54 -6.55 2.72
C SER A 74 4.53 -6.02 1.66
N MET A 75 5.75 -5.68 2.09
CA MET A 75 6.87 -5.20 1.28
C MET A 75 7.95 -6.26 1.18
#